data_AF-A0A1M4TS28-F1
#
_entry.id   AF-A0A1M4TS28-F1
#
_cell.length_a   1.000
_cell.length_b   1.000
_cell.length_c   1.000
_cell.angle_alpha   90.00
_cell.angle_beta   90.00
_cell.angle_gamma   90.00
#
_symmetry.space_group_name_H-M   'P 1'
#
loop_
_entity.id
_entity.type
_entity.pdbx_description
1 polymer ?
#
loop_
_entity_poly.entity_id
_entity_poly.type
_entity_poly.pdbx_seq_one_letter_code
_entity_poly.pdbx_strand_id
1 'polypeptide(L)'
;MTFDEIKKETQLEIKTNPKTRLIWYWGLASLISVFILKWIRAQHMHLSEPADFLQGTLPNFFAATGICAAVFVYHKLIFRVDKPFTEKLIFATLFTLFGLILWEVIQYFMGSPMDIYDIMMTIFGCGITGGFIYILYYKTINM
;
A
#
# COMPACT_ATOMS: atom_id res chain seq x y z
N MET A 1 -13.01 20.40 6.19
CA MET A 1 -12.14 20.37 5.01
C MET A 1 -12.92 19.71 3.88
N THR A 2 -13.08 20.38 2.76
CA THR A 2 -13.77 19.83 1.57
C THR A 2 -12.85 18.88 0.79
N PHE A 3 -13.41 18.02 -0.05
CA PHE A 3 -12.61 17.11 -0.87
C PHE A 3 -11.62 17.85 -1.80
N ASP A 4 -12.04 18.99 -2.34
CA ASP A 4 -11.19 19.83 -3.20
C ASP A 4 -10.04 20.48 -2.44
N GLU A 5 -10.25 20.85 -1.17
CA GLU A 5 -9.17 21.30 -0.27
C GLU A 5 -8.16 20.17 -0.02
N ILE A 6 -8.63 18.97 0.35
CA ILE A 6 -7.75 17.80 0.57
C ILE A 6 -6.90 17.53 -0.68
N LYS A 7 -7.51 17.57 -1.87
CA LYS A 7 -6.82 17.35 -3.13
C LYS A 7 -5.74 18.40 -3.39
N LYS A 8 -6.05 19.69 -3.24
CA LYS A 8 -5.09 20.78 -3.44
C LYS A 8 -3.92 20.68 -2.47
N GLU A 9 -4.20 20.39 -1.21
CA GLU A 9 -3.18 20.26 -0.17
C GLU A 9 -2.30 19.04 -0.38
N THR A 10 -2.88 17.91 -0.81
CA THR A 10 -2.12 16.72 -1.17
C THR A 10 -1.15 17.02 -2.31
N GLN A 11 -1.61 17.70 -3.36
CA GLN A 11 -0.76 18.11 -4.47
C GLN A 11 0.36 19.06 -4.02
N LEU A 12 0.05 20.01 -3.14
CA LEU A 12 1.03 20.93 -2.59
C LEU A 12 2.09 20.18 -1.77
N GLU A 13 1.69 19.32 -0.85
CA GLU A 13 2.59 18.52 0.00
C GLU A 13 3.47 17.57 -0.84
N ILE A 14 2.91 16.93 -1.87
CA ILE A 14 3.69 16.11 -2.81
C ILE A 14 4.72 16.97 -3.57
N LYS A 15 4.39 18.21 -3.89
CA LYS A 15 5.29 19.11 -4.61
C LYS A 15 6.41 19.65 -3.71
N THR A 16 6.09 19.99 -2.45
CA THR A 16 7.01 20.64 -1.51
C THR A 16 7.83 19.67 -0.68
N ASN A 17 7.26 18.54 -0.26
CA ASN A 17 7.90 17.59 0.64
C ASN A 17 8.48 16.40 -0.14
N PRO A 18 9.81 16.29 -0.29
CA PRO A 18 10.43 15.21 -1.07
C PRO A 18 10.15 13.82 -0.49
N LYS A 19 9.93 13.70 0.83
CA LYS A 19 9.59 12.41 1.47
C LYS A 19 8.19 11.97 1.11
N THR A 20 7.21 12.87 1.25
CA THR A 20 5.82 12.59 0.86
C THR A 20 5.74 12.27 -0.63
N ARG A 21 6.51 13.00 -1.46
CA ARG A 21 6.62 12.73 -2.90
C ARG A 21 7.12 11.32 -3.21
N LEU A 22 8.16 10.88 -2.51
CA LEU A 22 8.77 9.57 -2.72
C LEU A 22 7.83 8.44 -2.26
N ILE A 23 7.12 8.61 -1.14
CA ILE A 23 6.08 7.68 -0.68
C ILE A 23 4.92 7.63 -1.67
N TRP A 24 4.51 8.77 -2.21
CA TRP A 24 3.45 8.84 -3.19
C TRP A 24 3.80 8.09 -4.48
N TYR A 25 4.99 8.30 -5.03
CA TYR A 25 5.44 7.58 -6.23
C TYR A 25 5.67 6.09 -5.96
N TRP A 26 6.16 5.73 -4.77
CA TRP A 26 6.23 4.33 -4.34
C TRP A 26 4.85 3.67 -4.36
N GLY A 27 3.85 4.34 -3.80
CA GLY A 27 2.46 3.84 -3.80
C GLY A 27 1.88 3.75 -5.21
N LEU A 28 2.07 4.79 -6.03
CA LEU A 28 1.56 4.84 -7.39
C LEU A 28 2.18 3.74 -8.27
N ALA A 29 3.51 3.58 -8.22
CA ALA A 29 4.20 2.52 -8.95
C ALA A 29 3.68 1.13 -8.54
N SER A 30 3.44 0.93 -7.24
CA SER A 30 2.89 -0.33 -6.73
C SER A 30 1.49 -0.61 -7.26
N LEU A 31 0.59 0.37 -7.25
CA LEU A 31 -0.76 0.19 -7.80
C LEU A 31 -0.74 -0.08 -9.31
N ILE A 32 0.15 0.58 -10.06
CA ILE A 32 0.37 0.30 -11.48
C ILE A 32 0.83 -1.15 -11.68
N SER A 33 1.74 -1.64 -10.85
CA SER A 33 2.20 -3.04 -10.90
C SER A 33 1.06 -4.05 -10.70
N VAL A 34 0.06 -3.75 -9.86
CA VAL A 34 -1.14 -4.61 -9.71
C VAL A 34 -1.85 -4.78 -11.05
N PHE A 35 -2.09 -3.68 -11.77
CA PHE A 35 -2.77 -3.73 -13.07
C PHE A 35 -1.95 -4.49 -14.11
N ILE A 36 -0.64 -4.22 -14.17
CA ILE A 36 0.28 -4.91 -15.10
C ILE A 36 0.27 -6.42 -14.83
N LEU A 37 0.39 -6.84 -13.57
CA LEU A 37 0.42 -8.27 -13.23
C LEU A 37 -0.90 -8.97 -13.52
N LYS A 38 -2.04 -8.32 -13.24
CA LYS A 38 -3.36 -8.86 -13.60
C LYS A 38 -3.52 -8.98 -15.12
N TRP A 39 -3.01 -8.01 -15.88
CA TRP A 39 -3.00 -8.05 -17.34
C TRP A 39 -2.17 -9.23 -17.87
N ILE A 40 -0.94 -9.39 -17.37
CA ILE A 40 -0.06 -10.50 -17.73
C ILE A 40 -0.72 -11.83 -17.38
N ARG A 41 -1.41 -11.93 -16.24
CA ARG A 41 -2.11 -13.15 -15.81
C ARG A 41 -3.27 -13.51 -16.73
N ALA A 42 -4.01 -12.53 -17.21
CA ALA A 42 -5.10 -12.73 -18.16
C ALA A 42 -4.63 -13.32 -19.51
N GLN A 43 -3.34 -13.21 -19.84
CA GLN A 43 -2.79 -13.79 -21.06
C GLN A 43 -2.49 -15.29 -20.99
N HIS A 44 -2.74 -15.95 -19.84
CA HIS A 44 -2.57 -17.40 -19.65
C HIS A 44 -1.21 -17.92 -20.16
N MET A 45 -0.15 -17.15 -19.93
CA MET A 45 1.19 -17.59 -20.29
C MET A 45 1.57 -18.78 -19.41
N HIS A 46 1.94 -19.91 -20.02
CA HIS A 46 2.51 -21.04 -19.30
C HIS A 46 3.90 -20.66 -18.80
N LEU A 47 4.00 -20.17 -17.57
CA LEU A 47 5.27 -19.89 -16.93
C LEU A 47 5.76 -21.13 -16.16
N SER A 48 6.96 -21.03 -15.60
CA SER A 48 7.43 -22.02 -14.64
C SER A 48 6.60 -21.95 -13.35
N GLU A 49 6.47 -23.06 -12.62
CA GLU A 49 5.73 -23.13 -11.34
C GLU A 49 6.01 -21.96 -10.36
N PRO A 50 7.27 -21.53 -10.10
CA PRO A 50 7.52 -20.41 -9.20
C PRO A 50 7.03 -19.06 -9.77
N ALA A 51 7.04 -18.89 -11.09
CA ALA A 51 6.58 -17.67 -11.73
C ALA A 51 5.05 -17.58 -11.73
N ASP A 52 4.35 -18.70 -11.93
CA ASP A 52 2.89 -18.78 -11.79
C ASP A 52 2.44 -18.48 -10.34
N PHE A 53 3.16 -19.05 -9.36
CA PHE A 53 2.91 -18.76 -7.94
C PHE A 53 3.10 -17.26 -7.61
N LEU A 54 4.21 -16.67 -8.04
CA LEU A 54 4.48 -15.25 -7.82
C LEU A 54 3.47 -14.37 -8.54
N GLN A 55 3.10 -14.71 -9.77
CA GLN A 55 2.08 -13.97 -10.52
C GLN A 55 0.69 -14.03 -9.84
N GLY A 56 0.39 -15.14 -9.16
CA GLY A 56 -0.81 -15.29 -8.35
C GLY A 56 -0.85 -14.35 -7.15
N THR A 57 0.27 -14.22 -6.44
CA THR A 57 0.33 -13.66 -5.08
C THR A 57 0.94 -12.25 -5.00
N LEU A 58 1.79 -11.85 -5.96
CA LEU A 58 2.36 -10.50 -6.08
C LEU A 58 1.32 -9.37 -6.18
N PRO A 59 0.16 -9.54 -6.84
CA PRO A 59 -0.86 -8.50 -6.86
C PRO A 59 -1.28 -8.04 -5.45
N ASN A 60 -1.38 -8.96 -4.48
CA ASN A 60 -1.73 -8.63 -3.10
C ASN A 60 -0.59 -7.92 -2.35
N PHE A 61 0.66 -8.33 -2.59
CA PHE A 61 1.83 -7.58 -2.11
C PHE A 61 1.84 -6.13 -2.60
N PHE A 62 1.63 -5.91 -3.90
CA PHE A 62 1.65 -4.58 -4.49
C PHE A 62 0.41 -3.75 -4.10
N ALA A 63 -0.75 -4.38 -3.94
CA ALA A 63 -1.95 -3.73 -3.42
C ALA A 63 -1.73 -3.25 -1.97
N ALA A 64 -1.19 -4.10 -1.10
CA ALA A 64 -0.84 -3.74 0.27
C ALA A 64 0.16 -2.56 0.31
N THR A 65 1.17 -2.62 -0.54
CA THR A 65 2.19 -1.56 -0.67
C THR A 65 1.57 -0.23 -1.11
N GLY A 66 0.77 -0.26 -2.17
CA GLY A 66 0.12 0.91 -2.75
C GLY A 66 -0.89 1.56 -1.81
N ILE A 67 -1.78 0.76 -1.23
CA ILE A 67 -2.83 1.22 -0.33
C ILE A 67 -2.21 1.76 0.97
N CYS A 68 -1.22 1.09 1.55
CA CYS A 68 -0.57 1.54 2.78
C CYS A 68 0.10 2.91 2.58
N ALA A 69 0.82 3.10 1.48
CA ALA A 69 1.42 4.39 1.14
C ALA A 69 0.37 5.49 0.96
N ALA A 70 -0.71 5.20 0.23
CA ALA A 70 -1.81 6.16 0.02
C ALA A 70 -2.49 6.54 1.35
N VAL A 71 -2.88 5.55 2.15
CA VAL A 71 -3.54 5.75 3.45
C VAL A 71 -2.63 6.56 4.39
N PHE A 72 -1.33 6.31 4.39
CA PHE A 72 -0.38 7.09 5.18
C PHE A 72 -0.39 8.58 4.79
N VAL A 73 -0.32 8.87 3.48
CA VAL A 73 -0.33 10.26 2.96
C VAL A 73 -1.67 10.94 3.28
N TYR A 74 -2.79 10.27 3.04
CA TYR A 74 -4.12 10.83 3.34
C TYR A 74 -4.34 11.04 4.83
N HIS A 75 -3.99 10.06 5.68
CA HIS A 75 -4.15 10.18 7.13
C HIS A 75 -3.29 11.32 7.69
N LYS A 76 -2.06 11.49 7.19
CA LYS A 76 -1.18 12.60 7.56
C LYS A 76 -1.79 13.96 7.24
N LEU A 77 -2.51 14.09 6.12
CA LEU A 77 -3.06 15.34 5.62
C LEU A 77 -4.43 15.68 6.20
N ILE A 78 -5.31 14.69 6.37
CA ILE A 78 -6.67 14.86 6.88
C ILE A 78 -6.64 15.10 8.40
N PHE A 79 -5.91 14.25 9.13
CA PHE A 79 -5.85 14.30 10.58
C PHE A 79 -4.65 15.12 11.04
N ARG A 80 -4.57 16.39 10.58
CA ARG A 80 -3.54 17.40 10.94
C ARG A 80 -3.24 17.55 12.43
N VAL A 81 -3.97 16.85 13.29
CA VAL A 81 -3.66 16.59 14.69
C VAL A 81 -2.17 16.25 14.85
N ASP A 82 -1.56 16.82 15.88
CA ASP A 82 -0.18 16.62 16.35
C ASP A 82 0.09 15.19 16.86
N LYS A 83 -0.52 14.19 16.22
CA LYS A 83 -0.22 12.80 16.49
C LYS A 83 1.20 12.46 16.03
N PRO A 84 1.95 11.70 16.83
CA PRO A 84 3.30 11.30 16.47
C PRO A 84 3.30 10.50 15.17
N PHE A 85 4.40 10.61 14.42
CA PHE A 85 4.60 9.91 13.16
C PHE A 85 4.31 8.40 13.28
N THR A 86 4.75 7.78 14.38
CA THR A 86 4.57 6.35 14.64
C THR A 86 3.10 5.95 14.70
N GLU A 87 2.22 6.77 15.29
CA GLU A 87 0.78 6.50 15.30
C GLU A 87 0.18 6.54 13.89
N LYS A 88 0.60 7.52 13.07
CA LYS A 88 0.15 7.65 11.68
C LYS A 88 0.57 6.44 10.85
N LEU A 89 1.78 5.93 11.09
CA LEU A 89 2.32 4.74 10.43
C LEU A 89 1.60 3.46 10.88
N ILE A 90 1.38 3.29 12.18
CA ILE A 90 0.65 2.15 12.75
C ILE A 90 -0.78 2.14 12.19
N PHE A 91 -1.45 3.29 12.18
CA PHE A 91 -2.79 3.40 11.61
C PHE A 91 -2.80 2.97 10.14
N ALA A 92 -1.92 3.53 9.30
CA ALA A 92 -1.90 3.19 7.88
C ALA A 92 -1.63 1.70 7.62
N THR A 93 -0.69 1.12 8.39
CA THR A 93 -0.34 -0.31 8.32
C THR A 93 -1.53 -1.17 8.71
N LEU A 94 -2.11 -0.94 9.89
CA LEU A 94 -3.23 -1.74 10.40
C LEU A 94 -4.47 -1.57 9.53
N PHE A 95 -4.83 -0.34 9.17
CA PHE A 95 -5.99 -0.07 8.32
C PHE A 95 -5.89 -0.82 6.98
N THR A 96 -4.71 -0.81 6.36
CA THR A 96 -4.47 -1.53 5.10
C THR A 96 -4.54 -3.04 5.29
N LEU A 97 -3.89 -3.56 6.33
CA LEU A 97 -3.84 -4.98 6.63
C LEU A 97 -5.24 -5.54 6.93
N PHE A 98 -6.00 -4.85 7.80
CA PHE A 98 -7.39 -5.22 8.07
C PHE A 98 -8.27 -5.10 6.83
N GLY A 99 -8.12 -4.03 6.04
CA GLY A 99 -8.91 -3.82 4.83
C GLY A 99 -8.70 -4.93 3.80
N LEU A 100 -7.45 -5.36 3.58
CA LEU A 100 -7.12 -6.41 2.62
C LEU A 100 -7.44 -7.82 3.14
N ILE A 101 -7.23 -8.10 4.43
CA ILE A 101 -7.67 -9.38 4.99
C ILE A 101 -9.20 -9.49 4.97
N LEU A 102 -9.92 -8.41 5.28
CA LEU A 102 -11.37 -8.38 5.16
C LEU A 102 -11.81 -8.58 3.70
N TRP A 103 -11.06 -8.03 2.75
CA TRP A 103 -11.32 -8.26 1.33
C TRP A 103 -11.17 -9.74 0.95
N GLU A 104 -10.12 -10.42 1.40
CA GLU A 104 -9.93 -11.87 1.21
C GLU A 104 -11.09 -12.68 1.83
N VAL A 105 -11.56 -12.29 3.02
CA VAL A 105 -12.74 -12.90 3.65
C VAL A 105 -13.99 -12.72 2.79
N ILE A 106 -14.20 -11.52 2.22
CA ILE A 106 -15.33 -11.26 1.32
C ILE A 106 -15.23 -12.14 0.06
N GLN A 107 -14.04 -12.23 -0.55
CA GLN A 107 -13.80 -13.08 -1.73
C GLN A 107 -14.07 -14.56 -1.43
N TYR A 108 -13.77 -15.00 -0.22
CA TYR A 108 -14.13 -16.34 0.25
C TYR A 108 -15.63 -16.60 0.20
N PHE A 109 -16.43 -15.68 0.74
CA PHE A 109 -17.89 -15.78 0.65
C PHE A 109 -18.44 -15.61 -0.78
N MET A 110 -17.67 -15.02 -1.69
CA MET A 110 -18.00 -14.93 -3.12
C MET A 110 -17.60 -16.18 -3.93
N GLY A 111 -17.03 -17.20 -3.29
CA GLY A 111 -16.69 -18.49 -3.92
C GLY A 111 -15.23 -18.62 -4.36
N SER A 112 -14.35 -17.71 -3.96
CA SER A 112 -12.90 -17.85 -4.16
C SER A 112 -12.25 -18.57 -2.97
N PRO A 113 -11.28 -19.48 -3.14
CA PRO A 113 -10.58 -20.05 -1.99
C PRO A 113 -9.76 -18.96 -1.28
N MET A 114 -9.81 -18.92 0.05
CA MET A 114 -8.93 -18.05 0.83
C MET A 114 -7.49 -18.58 0.72
N ASP A 115 -6.59 -17.79 0.16
CA ASP A 115 -5.19 -18.15 0.00
C ASP A 115 -4.34 -17.56 1.14
N ILE A 116 -3.69 -18.44 1.91
CA ILE A 116 -2.80 -18.02 2.99
C ILE A 116 -1.58 -17.26 2.46
N TYR A 117 -1.13 -17.56 1.24
CA TYR A 117 -0.02 -16.86 0.61
C TYR A 117 -0.39 -15.41 0.26
N ASP A 118 -1.66 -15.14 -0.05
CA ASP A 118 -2.16 -13.78 -0.29
C ASP A 118 -2.18 -12.95 1.01
N ILE A 119 -2.56 -13.57 2.12
CA ILE A 119 -2.46 -12.96 3.45
C ILE A 119 -0.99 -12.69 3.81
N MET A 120 -0.09 -13.65 3.58
CA MET A 120 1.34 -13.48 3.82
C MET A 120 1.94 -12.36 2.97
N MET A 121 1.58 -12.28 1.69
CA MET A 121 2.04 -11.22 0.78
C MET A 121 1.49 -9.86 1.17
N THR A 122 0.26 -9.79 1.69
CA THR A 122 -0.32 -8.58 2.26
C THR A 122 0.48 -8.11 3.48
N ILE A 123 0.79 -9.02 4.42
CA ILE A 123 1.63 -8.73 5.59
C ILE A 123 3.01 -8.22 5.14
N PHE A 124 3.62 -8.90 4.17
CA PHE A 124 4.93 -8.55 3.66
C PHE A 124 4.95 -7.17 2.98
N GLY A 125 3.93 -6.85 2.16
CA GLY A 125 3.79 -5.55 1.51
C GLY A 125 3.58 -4.41 2.51
N CYS A 126 2.74 -4.64 3.53
CA CYS A 126 2.56 -3.70 4.64
C CYS A 126 3.86 -3.50 5.41
N GLY A 127 4.59 -4.57 5.73
CA GLY A 127 5.86 -4.52 6.46
C GLY A 127 6.96 -3.79 5.70
N ILE A 128 7.17 -4.10 4.41
CA ILE A 128 8.15 -3.41 3.57
C ILE A 128 7.82 -1.92 3.45
N THR A 129 6.56 -1.59 3.18
CA THR A 129 6.14 -0.19 3.02
C THR A 129 6.24 0.57 4.33
N GLY A 130 5.82 -0.05 5.44
CA GLY A 130 5.94 0.50 6.78
C GLY A 130 7.40 0.79 7.13
N GLY A 131 8.29 -0.16 6.89
CA GLY A 131 9.73 -0.01 7.09
C GLY A 131 10.34 1.08 6.21
N PHE A 132 9.97 1.13 4.93
CA PHE A 132 10.40 2.19 4.01
C PHE A 132 10.00 3.58 4.50
N ILE A 133 8.73 3.76 4.89
CA ILE A 133 8.23 5.03 5.44
C ILE A 133 8.95 5.36 6.75
N TYR A 134 9.15 4.37 7.63
CA TYR A 134 9.89 4.52 8.88
C TYR A 134 11.31 5.04 8.64
N ILE A 135 12.08 4.43 7.74
CA ILE A 135 13.45 4.83 7.42
C ILE A 135 13.52 6.28 6.92
N LEU A 136 12.58 6.68 6.05
CA LEU A 136 12.54 8.04 5.49
C LEU A 136 12.28 9.13 6.53
N TYR A 137 11.54 8.81 7.59
CA TYR A 137 11.21 9.76 8.66
C TYR A 137 12.16 9.67 9.85
N TYR A 138 12.63 8.46 10.20
CA TYR A 138 13.59 8.22 11.29
C TYR A 138 14.94 8.89 11.03
N LYS A 139 15.43 8.87 9.79
CA LYS A 139 16.71 9.50 9.39
C LYS A 139 16.75 11.02 9.66
N THR A 140 15.62 11.66 9.95
CA THR A 140 15.52 13.11 10.20
C THR A 140 15.34 13.47 11.68
N ILE A 141 15.02 12.50 12.55
CA ILE A 141 14.96 12.75 13.99
C ILE A 141 16.37 12.74 14.61
N ASN A 142 17.33 12.06 13.96
CA ASN A 142 18.71 11.88 14.43
C ASN A 142 19.76 12.67 13.63
N MET A 143 19.35 13.71 12.89
CA MET A 143 20.22 14.72 12.27
C MET A 143 19.91 16.06 12.91
#